data_AF-A0A975EFR5-F1
#
_entry.id   AF-A0A975EFR5-F1
#
_cell.length_a   1.000
_cell.length_b   1.000
_cell.length_c   1.000
_cell.angle_alpha   90.00
_cell.angle_beta   90.00
_cell.angle_gamma   90.00
#
_symmetry.space_group_name_H-M   'P 1'
#
loop_
_entity.id
_entity.type
_entity.pdbx_description
1 polymer ?
#
loop_
_entity_poly.entity_id
_entity_poly.type
_entity_poly.pdbx_seq_one_letter_code
_entity_poly.pdbx_strand_id
1 'polypeptide(L)'
;MRFVFSEIPESADHRRDLQHWSPDRALIDYRGLKPWCELILSRKSPLFMAGTFSGLSFLFPMEQLFERYVASVLRNMLEPGFRVVAQASRHSLATHLGADWFRLKPDLIIERGDGSCCSVLDTKWKHIDENRGTSTEKYGLSQSDFYQMAAYGERYLQGTGDMFLIYPRSPRFTRHLPPFGLSSDLRLWVVPFDLESDVLGLPETSSSGITHGIAC
;
A
#
# COMPACT_ATOMS: atom_id res chain seq x y z
N MET A 1 -28.50 1.86 1.29
CA MET A 1 -28.34 0.42 0.99
C MET A 1 -29.19 -0.51 1.89
N ARG A 2 -30.21 -0.02 2.62
CA ARG A 2 -31.01 -0.82 3.57
C ARG A 2 -32.39 -1.29 3.05
N PHE A 3 -32.81 -0.84 1.87
CA PHE A 3 -34.15 -1.14 1.33
C PHE A 3 -34.23 -2.39 0.45
N VAL A 4 -33.13 -2.84 -0.16
CA VAL A 4 -33.15 -3.98 -1.10
C VAL A 4 -33.31 -5.33 -0.38
N PHE A 5 -32.97 -5.39 0.90
CA PHE A 5 -32.97 -6.63 1.70
C PHE A 5 -34.04 -6.64 2.80
N SER A 6 -34.98 -5.68 2.83
CA SER A 6 -35.97 -5.56 3.91
C SER A 6 -36.94 -6.75 4.01
N GLU A 7 -37.14 -7.47 2.90
CA GLU A 7 -38.01 -8.64 2.82
C GLU A 7 -37.26 -9.96 3.03
N ILE A 8 -35.93 -9.93 3.10
CA ILE A 8 -35.11 -11.12 3.30
C ILE A 8 -34.92 -11.31 4.80
N PRO A 9 -35.46 -12.40 5.39
CA PRO A 9 -35.31 -12.65 6.81
C PRO A 9 -33.84 -12.87 7.16
N GLU A 10 -33.42 -12.41 8.34
CA GLU A 10 -32.10 -12.74 8.87
C GLU A 10 -31.96 -14.27 8.99
N SER A 11 -30.82 -14.79 8.54
CA SER A 11 -30.51 -16.21 8.63
C SER A 11 -30.44 -16.66 10.10
N ALA A 12 -31.21 -17.67 10.47
CA ALA A 12 -31.15 -18.28 11.79
C ALA A 12 -29.97 -19.25 11.97
N ASP A 13 -29.48 -19.85 10.88
CA ASP A 13 -28.35 -20.79 10.88
C ASP A 13 -27.50 -20.66 9.60
N HIS A 14 -26.49 -19.79 9.67
CA HIS A 14 -25.58 -19.54 8.54
C HIS A 14 -24.91 -20.82 8.02
N ARG A 15 -24.62 -21.79 8.90
CA ARG A 15 -23.92 -23.01 8.50
C ARG A 15 -24.81 -23.87 7.61
N ARG A 16 -26.09 -23.99 7.98
CA ARG A 16 -27.09 -24.71 7.18
C ARG A 16 -27.33 -24.01 5.86
N ASP A 17 -27.40 -22.69 5.85
CA ASP A 17 -27.67 -21.91 4.64
C ASP A 17 -26.53 -22.02 3.62
N LEU A 18 -25.28 -21.98 4.10
CA LEU A 18 -24.09 -22.16 3.26
C LEU A 18 -23.96 -23.59 2.68
N GLN A 19 -24.48 -24.61 3.37
CA GLN A 19 -24.54 -25.99 2.86
C GLN A 19 -25.51 -26.14 1.69
N HIS A 20 -26.61 -25.38 1.69
CA HIS A 20 -27.60 -25.38 0.61
C HIS A 20 -27.20 -24.46 -0.56
N TRP A 21 -26.08 -23.73 -0.45
CA TRP A 21 -25.53 -22.92 -1.54
C TRP A 21 -24.98 -23.83 -2.65
N SER A 22 -25.86 -24.17 -3.61
CA SER A 22 -25.54 -24.94 -4.81
C SER A 22 -24.92 -24.04 -5.90
N PRO A 23 -23.98 -24.54 -6.72
CA PRO A 23 -23.49 -23.85 -7.92
C PRO A 23 -24.53 -23.88 -9.06
N ASP A 24 -25.79 -23.56 -8.76
CA ASP A 24 -26.84 -23.46 -9.76
C ASP A 24 -26.64 -22.19 -10.61
N ARG A 25 -27.23 -22.16 -11.81
CA ARG A 25 -27.12 -21.03 -12.75
C ARG A 25 -27.48 -19.68 -12.09
N ALA A 26 -28.37 -19.69 -11.10
CA ALA A 26 -28.79 -18.49 -10.36
C ALA A 26 -27.71 -17.92 -9.42
N LEU A 27 -26.72 -18.73 -9.00
CA LEU A 27 -25.69 -18.36 -8.02
C LEU A 27 -24.27 -18.32 -8.62
N ILE A 28 -24.14 -18.46 -9.94
CA ILE A 28 -22.85 -18.57 -10.62
C ILE A 28 -22.02 -17.28 -10.50
N ASP A 29 -22.66 -16.12 -10.56
CA ASP A 29 -22.01 -14.82 -10.39
C ASP A 29 -21.52 -14.59 -8.95
N TYR A 30 -22.13 -15.29 -7.99
CA TYR A 30 -21.77 -15.23 -6.58
C TYR A 30 -20.77 -16.30 -6.14
N ARG A 31 -20.28 -17.14 -7.06
CA ARG A 31 -19.31 -18.22 -6.75
C ARG A 31 -18.05 -17.71 -6.04
N GLY A 32 -17.62 -16.48 -6.37
CA GLY A 32 -16.45 -15.84 -5.78
C GLY A 32 -16.68 -15.37 -4.35
N LEU A 33 -17.94 -15.15 -3.96
CA LEU A 33 -18.31 -14.65 -2.63
C LEU A 33 -18.52 -15.78 -1.61
N LYS A 34 -18.97 -16.97 -2.05
CA LYS A 34 -19.23 -18.10 -1.14
C LYS A 34 -18.07 -18.37 -0.17
N PRO A 35 -16.79 -18.46 -0.60
CA PRO A 35 -15.67 -18.68 0.33
C PRO A 35 -15.50 -17.54 1.35
N TRP A 36 -15.76 -16.29 0.95
CA TRP A 36 -15.72 -15.13 1.85
C TRP A 36 -16.85 -15.15 2.86
N CYS A 37 -18.07 -15.46 2.42
CA CYS A 37 -19.23 -15.61 3.29
C CYS A 37 -19.02 -16.74 4.30
N GLU A 38 -18.51 -17.90 3.87
CA GLU A 38 -18.14 -19.01 4.75
C GLU A 38 -17.09 -18.59 5.77
N LEU A 39 -16.04 -17.89 5.35
CA LEU A 39 -14.99 -17.41 6.24
C LEU A 39 -15.51 -16.42 7.29
N ILE A 40 -16.26 -15.40 6.87
CA ILE A 40 -16.78 -14.33 7.73
C ILE A 40 -17.86 -14.87 8.70
N LEU A 41 -18.81 -15.65 8.18
CA LEU A 41 -19.97 -16.11 8.94
C LEU A 41 -19.67 -17.31 9.84
N SER A 42 -18.65 -18.11 9.53
CA SER A 42 -18.26 -19.25 10.38
C SER A 42 -17.65 -18.84 11.72
N ARG A 43 -17.41 -17.53 11.97
CA ARG A 43 -16.74 -16.99 13.17
C ARG A 43 -15.45 -17.73 13.55
N LYS A 44 -14.85 -18.45 12.61
CA LYS A 44 -13.59 -19.17 12.82
C LYS A 44 -12.50 -18.12 12.83
N SER A 45 -12.06 -17.74 14.02
CA SER A 45 -10.80 -17.01 14.19
C SER A 45 -9.69 -17.85 13.53
N PRO A 46 -8.86 -17.28 12.64
CA PRO A 46 -7.72 -17.98 12.06
C PRO A 46 -6.61 -18.33 13.07
N LEU A 47 -6.82 -17.99 14.35
CA LEU A 47 -5.94 -18.27 15.48
C LEU A 47 -6.54 -19.34 16.41
N PHE A 48 -6.43 -20.63 16.07
CA PHE A 48 -6.52 -21.68 17.08
C PHE A 48 -5.56 -22.82 16.75
N MET A 49 -4.46 -22.88 17.51
CA MET A 49 -3.67 -24.10 17.68
C MET A 49 -4.41 -25.06 18.62
N ALA A 50 -4.26 -26.35 18.32
CA ALA A 50 -4.69 -27.54 19.06
C ALA A 50 -6.15 -28.02 18.88
N GLY A 51 -6.38 -28.75 17.78
CA GLY A 51 -7.55 -29.60 17.55
C GLY A 51 -7.61 -30.09 16.10
N THR A 52 -8.28 -31.22 15.84
CA THR A 52 -8.43 -31.89 14.52
C THR A 52 -9.20 -31.09 13.45
N PHE A 53 -9.50 -29.81 13.71
CA PHE A 53 -9.99 -28.88 12.71
C PHE A 53 -8.84 -28.04 12.17
N SER A 54 -8.40 -28.33 10.94
CA SER A 54 -7.50 -27.44 10.20
C SER A 54 -8.23 -26.13 9.87
N GLY A 55 -8.14 -25.14 10.77
CA GLY A 55 -8.55 -23.79 10.45
C GLY A 55 -7.65 -23.24 9.35
N LEU A 56 -8.22 -22.64 8.30
CA LEU A 56 -7.44 -21.81 7.38
C LEU A 56 -6.88 -20.63 8.20
N SER A 57 -5.60 -20.66 8.53
CA SER A 57 -4.91 -19.46 9.03
C SER A 57 -4.76 -18.48 7.88
N PHE A 58 -5.73 -17.56 7.76
CA PHE A 58 -5.69 -16.40 6.87
C PHE A 58 -4.73 -15.34 7.45
N LEU A 59 -3.43 -15.60 7.36
CA LEU A 59 -2.43 -14.55 7.53
C LEU A 59 -2.36 -13.78 6.21
N PHE A 60 -3.15 -12.71 6.10
CA PHE A 60 -3.00 -11.80 4.97
C PHE A 60 -1.63 -11.13 5.08
N PRO A 61 -0.82 -11.14 4.00
CA PRO A 61 0.39 -10.32 3.96
C PRO A 61 -0.02 -8.85 3.89
N MET A 62 -0.26 -8.23 5.04
CA MET A 62 -0.81 -6.87 5.14
C MET A 62 0.06 -5.84 4.46
N GLU A 63 1.39 -6.04 4.46
CA GLU A 63 2.34 -5.24 3.70
C GLU A 63 2.02 -5.25 2.19
N GLN A 64 1.90 -6.44 1.59
CA GLN A 64 1.57 -6.59 0.16
C GLN A 64 0.15 -6.11 -0.16
N LEU A 65 -0.79 -6.29 0.77
CA LEU A 65 -2.15 -5.80 0.59
C LEU A 65 -2.17 -4.27 0.57
N PHE A 66 -1.46 -3.63 1.51
CA PHE A 66 -1.34 -2.19 1.59
C PHE A 66 -0.64 -1.61 0.36
N GLU A 67 0.47 -2.20 -0.07
CA GLU A 67 1.18 -1.85 -1.31
C GLU A 67 0.22 -1.82 -2.52
N ARG A 68 -0.49 -2.93 -2.74
CA ARG A 68 -1.42 -3.08 -3.85
C ARG A 68 -2.61 -2.13 -3.76
N TYR A 69 -3.08 -1.86 -2.55
CA TYR A 69 -4.18 -0.93 -2.30
C TYR A 69 -3.79 0.50 -2.66
N VAL A 70 -2.67 0.98 -2.10
CA VAL A 70 -2.11 2.31 -2.40
C VAL A 70 -1.84 2.44 -3.90
N ALA A 71 -1.25 1.44 -4.54
CA ALA A 71 -1.03 1.42 -5.98
C ALA A 71 -2.34 1.58 -6.78
N SER A 72 -3.42 0.91 -6.35
CA SER A 72 -4.72 0.99 -7.00
C SER A 72 -5.33 2.39 -6.87
N VAL A 73 -5.26 2.98 -5.68
CA VAL A 73 -5.78 4.32 -5.43
C VAL A 73 -4.99 5.36 -6.23
N LEU A 74 -3.66 5.30 -6.20
CA LEU A 74 -2.81 6.23 -6.95
C LEU A 74 -3.07 6.17 -8.47
N ARG A 75 -3.32 5.00 -9.04
CA ARG A 75 -3.68 4.89 -10.47
C ARG A 75 -4.94 5.66 -10.84
N ASN A 76 -5.89 5.78 -9.91
CA ASN A 76 -7.14 6.51 -10.14
C ASN A 76 -6.99 8.01 -9.87
N MET A 77 -5.94 8.43 -9.16
CA MET A 77 -5.70 9.83 -8.80
C MET A 77 -4.82 10.58 -9.79
N LEU A 78 -3.90 9.90 -10.49
CA LEU A 78 -2.95 10.56 -11.37
C LEU A 78 -3.63 11.16 -12.62
N GLU A 79 -3.17 12.34 -13.01
CA GLU A 79 -3.61 12.97 -14.26
C GLU A 79 -3.13 12.22 -15.50
N PRO A 80 -3.82 12.40 -16.64
CA PRO A 80 -3.35 11.91 -17.93
C PRO A 80 -1.92 12.37 -18.21
N GLY A 81 -1.06 11.43 -18.62
CA GLY A 81 0.36 11.69 -18.86
C GLY A 81 1.28 11.19 -17.74
N PHE A 82 0.73 10.73 -16.61
CA PHE A 82 1.47 10.00 -15.60
C PHE A 82 0.97 8.56 -15.45
N ARG A 83 1.85 7.66 -15.03
CA ARG A 83 1.53 6.25 -14.81
C ARG A 83 2.20 5.72 -13.55
N VAL A 84 1.42 5.05 -12.70
CA VAL A 84 1.95 4.24 -11.60
C VAL A 84 2.47 2.92 -12.16
N VAL A 85 3.75 2.63 -11.93
CA VAL A 85 4.34 1.31 -12.17
C VAL A 85 4.66 0.67 -10.82
N ALA A 86 4.04 -0.49 -10.57
CA ALA A 86 4.30 -1.26 -9.35
C ALA A 86 5.50 -2.20 -9.55
N GLN A 87 6.26 -2.39 -8.48
CA GLN A 87 7.36 -3.34 -8.35
C GLN A 87 8.40 -3.24 -9.47
N ALA A 88 8.76 -2.01 -9.85
CA ALA A 88 9.73 -1.76 -10.91
C ALA A 88 11.09 -2.37 -10.53
N SER A 89 11.71 -3.12 -11.45
CA SER A 89 12.98 -3.80 -11.18
C SER A 89 14.02 -3.57 -12.28
N ARG A 90 14.17 -2.32 -12.71
CA ARG A 90 15.01 -1.96 -13.88
C ARG A 90 16.48 -1.76 -13.53
N HIS A 91 16.77 -1.30 -12.31
CA HIS A 91 18.12 -0.98 -11.87
C HIS A 91 18.65 -1.95 -10.83
N SER A 92 19.97 -2.06 -10.75
CA SER A 92 20.71 -2.89 -9.79
C SER A 92 21.68 -1.99 -9.02
N LEU A 93 21.97 -2.34 -7.76
CA LEU A 93 22.84 -1.52 -6.91
C LEU A 93 24.30 -1.59 -7.39
N ALA A 94 24.74 -2.74 -7.89
CA ALA A 94 26.11 -2.95 -8.32
C ALA A 94 26.17 -3.79 -9.59
N THR A 95 27.25 -3.62 -10.36
CA THR A 95 27.66 -4.55 -11.40
C THR A 95 28.98 -5.16 -10.97
N HIS A 96 29.05 -6.49 -10.92
CA HIS A 96 30.22 -7.24 -10.51
C HIS A 96 30.55 -8.27 -11.58
N LEU A 97 31.77 -8.19 -12.13
CA LEU A 97 32.26 -9.09 -13.19
C LEU A 97 31.29 -9.16 -14.41
N GLY A 98 30.71 -8.03 -14.78
CA GLY A 98 29.75 -7.94 -15.88
C GLY A 98 28.34 -8.44 -15.56
N ALA A 99 28.07 -8.88 -14.32
CA ALA A 99 26.76 -9.30 -13.86
C ALA A 99 26.13 -8.26 -12.92
N ASP A 100 24.84 -8.03 -13.09
CA ASP A 100 24.03 -7.15 -12.23
C ASP A 100 23.73 -7.81 -10.88
N TRP A 101 24.13 -7.16 -9.79
CA TRP A 101 23.95 -7.64 -8.42
C TRP A 101 23.05 -6.69 -7.62
N PHE A 102 22.26 -7.28 -6.70
CA PHE A 102 21.34 -6.58 -5.80
C PHE A 102 20.31 -5.72 -6.56
N ARG A 103 19.33 -6.40 -7.16
CA ARG A 103 18.27 -5.74 -7.92
C ARG A 103 17.46 -4.81 -7.02
N LEU A 104 17.29 -3.55 -7.43
CA LEU A 104 16.49 -2.57 -6.72
C LEU A 104 15.02 -2.71 -7.15
N LYS A 105 14.14 -2.81 -6.16
CA LYS A 105 12.71 -3.06 -6.35
C LYS A 105 11.88 -2.13 -5.46
N PRO A 106 11.74 -0.84 -5.82
CA PRO A 106 10.73 0.00 -5.19
C PRO A 106 9.33 -0.60 -5.36
N ASP A 107 8.48 -0.41 -4.36
CA ASP A 107 7.07 -0.81 -4.41
C ASP A 107 6.36 -0.13 -5.57
N LEU A 108 6.61 1.17 -5.76
CA LEU A 108 5.96 1.98 -6.78
C LEU A 108 6.93 3.02 -7.34
N ILE A 109 6.80 3.30 -8.63
CA ILE A 109 7.36 4.50 -9.27
C ILE A 109 6.27 5.22 -10.05
N ILE A 110 6.36 6.54 -10.13
CA ILE A 110 5.57 7.33 -11.07
C ILE A 110 6.43 7.63 -12.28
N GLU A 111 5.89 7.33 -13.46
CA GLU A 111 6.50 7.65 -14.73
C GLU A 111 5.70 8.73 -15.44
N ARG A 112 6.40 9.59 -16.18
CA ARG A 112 5.81 10.47 -17.19
C ARG A 112 5.48 9.68 -18.46
N GLY A 113 4.71 10.29 -19.37
CA GLY A 113 4.31 9.68 -20.64
C GLY A 113 5.47 9.27 -21.55
N ASP A 114 6.66 9.84 -21.36
CA ASP A 114 7.90 9.47 -22.05
C ASP A 114 8.64 8.28 -21.40
N GLY A 115 8.12 7.74 -20.29
CA GLY A 115 8.70 6.64 -19.53
C GLY A 115 9.78 7.05 -18.53
N SER A 116 10.08 8.35 -18.39
CA SER A 116 11.01 8.84 -17.37
C SER A 116 10.40 8.71 -15.97
N CYS A 117 11.18 8.20 -15.02
CA CYS A 117 10.78 8.11 -13.62
C CYS A 117 10.83 9.49 -12.99
N CYS A 118 9.70 9.97 -12.46
CA CYS A 118 9.62 11.29 -11.82
C CYS A 118 9.56 11.21 -10.29
N SER A 119 9.12 10.08 -9.74
CA SER A 119 9.14 9.85 -8.29
C SER A 119 9.20 8.36 -7.94
N VAL A 120 9.79 8.06 -6.79
CA VAL A 120 9.84 6.72 -6.20
C VAL A 120 9.04 6.69 -4.91
N LEU A 121 8.20 5.68 -4.73
CA LEU A 121 7.37 5.51 -3.56
C LEU A 121 7.53 4.11 -2.99
N ASP A 122 7.57 4.04 -1.67
CA ASP A 122 7.71 2.79 -0.91
C ASP A 122 6.69 2.80 0.23
N THR A 123 5.95 1.71 0.37
CA THR A 123 4.82 1.60 1.30
C THR A 123 5.24 0.79 2.52
N LYS A 124 4.90 1.26 3.72
CA LYS A 124 5.24 0.58 4.97
C LYS A 124 4.00 0.36 5.82
N TRP A 125 3.71 -0.90 6.14
CA TRP A 125 2.64 -1.27 7.07
C TRP A 125 3.14 -1.27 8.53
N LYS A 126 3.39 -0.08 9.07
CA LYS A 126 3.81 0.09 10.47
C LYS A 126 3.31 1.39 11.07
N HIS A 127 3.26 1.46 12.39
CA HIS A 127 2.93 2.69 13.09
C HIS A 127 4.17 3.58 13.24
N ILE A 128 4.02 4.85 12.90
CA ILE A 128 4.97 5.90 13.25
C ILE A 128 4.26 6.94 14.12
N ASP A 129 5.04 7.78 14.80
CA ASP A 129 4.53 8.79 15.73
C ASP A 129 5.15 10.14 15.41
N GLU A 130 4.33 11.05 14.86
CA GLU A 130 4.76 12.39 14.45
C GLU A 130 5.21 13.26 15.63
N ASN A 131 4.89 12.86 16.87
CA ASN A 131 5.31 13.58 18.08
C ASN A 131 6.66 13.09 18.64
N ARG A 132 7.23 12.02 18.09
CA ARG A 132 8.51 11.43 18.52
C ARG A 132 9.69 11.86 17.65
N GLY A 133 9.74 13.14 17.28
CA GLY A 133 10.78 13.73 16.44
C GLY A 133 12.14 13.94 17.13
N THR A 134 12.51 13.07 18.07
CA THR A 134 13.79 13.15 18.79
C THR A 134 14.90 12.45 18.00
N SER A 135 16.16 12.81 18.26
CA SER A 135 17.32 12.19 17.60
C SER A 135 17.45 10.69 17.85
N THR A 136 16.88 10.20 18.95
CA THR A 136 16.87 8.80 19.36
C THR A 136 15.70 8.03 18.77
N GLU A 137 14.49 8.59 18.79
CA GLU A 137 13.29 7.87 18.35
C GLU A 137 13.02 8.01 16.85
N LYS A 138 13.42 9.15 16.24
CA LYS A 138 13.31 9.41 14.79
C LYS A 138 11.91 9.07 14.24
N TYR A 139 10.86 9.43 14.97
CA TYR A 139 9.45 9.14 14.65
C TYR A 139 9.08 7.65 14.56
N GLY A 140 9.98 6.73 14.93
CA GLY A 140 9.83 5.29 14.70
C GLY A 140 10.23 4.85 13.28
N LEU A 141 10.95 5.70 12.54
CA LEU A 141 11.44 5.39 11.20
C LEU A 141 12.67 4.47 11.26
N SER A 142 12.75 3.54 10.32
CA SER A 142 13.91 2.62 10.25
C SER A 142 15.04 3.24 9.43
N GLN A 143 16.26 3.13 9.94
CA GLN A 143 17.47 3.51 9.19
C GLN A 143 17.65 2.68 7.92
N SER A 144 17.21 1.41 7.91
CA SER A 144 17.26 0.56 6.71
C SER A 144 16.43 1.12 5.57
N ASP A 145 15.26 1.69 5.88
CA ASP A 145 14.37 2.27 4.88
C ASP A 145 15.02 3.50 4.25
N PHE A 146 15.67 4.34 5.05
CA PHE A 146 16.40 5.51 4.55
C PHE A 146 17.54 5.12 3.61
N TYR A 147 18.29 4.05 3.93
CA TYR A 147 19.33 3.55 3.04
C TYR A 147 18.77 2.96 1.75
N GLN A 148 17.65 2.24 1.83
CA GLN A 148 16.94 1.74 0.65
C GLN A 148 16.46 2.88 -0.24
N MET A 149 15.83 3.91 0.34
CA MET A 149 15.35 5.09 -0.39
C MET A 149 16.51 5.88 -1.02
N ALA A 150 17.64 6.05 -0.33
CA ALA A 150 18.82 6.70 -0.90
C ALA A 150 19.33 5.95 -2.15
N ALA A 151 19.40 4.62 -2.10
CA ALA A 151 19.79 3.80 -3.25
C ALA A 151 18.79 3.92 -4.41
N TYR A 152 17.49 4.00 -4.11
CA TYR A 152 16.46 4.19 -5.12
C TYR A 152 16.54 5.56 -5.78
N GLY A 153 16.68 6.64 -5.01
CA GLY A 153 16.78 8.00 -5.53
C GLY A 153 18.00 8.19 -6.42
N GLU A 154 19.14 7.61 -6.06
CA GLU A 154 20.33 7.65 -6.90
C GLU A 154 20.11 6.94 -8.25
N ARG A 155 19.50 5.75 -8.23
CA ARG A 155 19.39 4.91 -9.45
C ARG A 155 18.21 5.25 -10.35
N TYR A 156 17.07 5.65 -9.79
CA TYR A 156 15.85 5.95 -10.56
C TYR A 156 15.69 7.44 -10.84
N LEU A 157 16.17 8.32 -9.96
CA LEU A 157 15.99 9.78 -10.05
C LEU A 157 17.30 10.55 -10.28
N GLN A 158 18.43 9.85 -10.46
CA GLN A 158 19.74 10.48 -10.69
C GLN A 158 20.12 11.47 -9.55
N GLY A 159 19.70 11.15 -8.33
CA GLY A 159 20.04 11.95 -7.14
C GLY A 159 19.30 13.29 -7.04
N THR A 160 18.23 13.52 -7.83
CA THR A 160 17.43 14.75 -7.83
C THR A 160 15.93 14.45 -7.82
N GLY A 161 15.17 15.14 -6.98
CA GLY A 161 13.71 15.06 -6.95
C GLY A 161 13.14 14.58 -5.62
N ASP A 162 11.88 14.13 -5.65
CA ASP A 162 11.11 13.75 -4.47
C ASP A 162 10.79 12.26 -4.44
N MET A 163 10.96 11.69 -3.26
CA MET A 163 10.58 10.32 -2.95
C MET A 163 9.64 10.28 -1.76
N PHE A 164 8.84 9.22 -1.65
CA PHE A 164 7.79 9.12 -0.65
C PHE A 164 7.84 7.77 0.09
N LEU A 165 7.90 7.83 1.41
CA LEU A 165 7.51 6.70 2.26
C LEU A 165 6.06 6.89 2.70
N ILE A 166 5.22 5.94 2.33
CA ILE A 166 3.78 5.97 2.60
C ILE A 166 3.45 5.05 3.76
N TYR A 167 2.78 5.58 4.77
CA TYR A 167 2.34 4.85 5.95
C TYR A 167 0.84 4.93 6.13
N PRO A 168 0.17 3.94 6.74
CA PRO A 168 -1.23 4.09 7.10
C PRO A 168 -1.40 5.26 8.09
N ARG A 169 -2.41 6.10 7.83
CA ARG A 169 -2.82 7.15 8.75
C ARG A 169 -3.21 6.53 10.09
N SER A 170 -2.83 7.20 11.17
CA SER A 170 -3.24 6.81 12.52
C SER A 170 -3.45 8.05 13.39
N PRO A 171 -4.06 7.93 14.58
CA PRO A 171 -4.19 9.07 15.50
C PRO A 171 -2.85 9.71 15.90
N ARG A 172 -1.73 9.00 15.74
CA ARG A 172 -0.36 9.49 16.01
C ARG A 172 0.41 9.91 14.75
N PHE A 173 -0.19 9.74 13.57
CA PHE A 173 0.40 10.12 12.30
C PHE A 173 -0.70 10.57 11.35
N THR A 174 -0.98 11.87 11.39
CA THR A 174 -2.14 12.49 10.75
C THR A 174 -1.76 13.40 9.59
N ARG A 175 -0.52 13.92 9.59
CA ARG A 175 0.02 14.79 8.54
C ARG A 175 1.41 14.32 8.13
N HIS A 176 1.86 14.76 6.96
CA HIS A 176 3.22 14.49 6.52
C HIS A 176 4.25 15.11 7.48
N LEU A 177 5.43 14.50 7.56
CA LEU A 177 6.58 15.09 8.25
C LEU A 177 7.27 16.14 7.37
N PRO A 178 8.09 17.04 7.94
CA PRO A 178 9.02 17.85 7.16
C PRO A 178 9.92 16.96 6.28
N PRO A 179 10.34 17.43 5.10
CA PRO A 179 11.15 16.62 4.19
C PRO A 179 12.52 16.32 4.79
N PHE A 180 13.00 15.10 4.58
CA PHE A 180 14.37 14.70 4.90
C PHE A 180 15.25 14.89 3.67
N GLY A 181 16.24 15.77 3.76
CA GLY A 181 17.25 15.91 2.69
C GLY A 181 18.21 14.74 2.70
N LEU A 182 18.26 13.97 1.61
CA LEU A 182 19.23 12.89 1.43
C LEU A 182 20.48 13.35 0.65
N SER A 183 20.31 14.33 -0.23
CA SER A 183 21.38 15.08 -0.91
C SER A 183 20.95 16.56 -1.04
N SER A 184 21.70 17.38 -1.78
CA SER A 184 21.31 18.77 -2.08
C SER A 184 19.96 18.87 -2.77
N ASP A 185 19.65 17.92 -3.66
CA ASP A 185 18.52 18.00 -4.57
C ASP A 185 17.56 16.80 -4.46
N LEU A 186 17.88 15.82 -3.58
CA LEU A 186 17.06 14.64 -3.32
C LEU A 186 16.39 14.73 -1.94
N ARG A 187 15.06 14.70 -1.94
CA ARG A 187 14.24 14.81 -0.72
C ARG A 187 13.40 13.57 -0.52
N LEU A 188 13.25 13.17 0.74
CA LEU A 188 12.39 12.08 1.17
C LEU A 188 11.26 12.61 2.04
N TRP A 189 10.04 12.40 1.57
CA TRP A 189 8.81 12.73 2.26
C TRP A 189 8.26 11.51 2.99
N VAL A 190 7.72 11.72 4.18
CA VAL A 190 7.01 10.69 4.95
C VAL A 190 5.56 11.13 5.06
N VAL A 191 4.64 10.39 4.43
CA VAL A 191 3.26 10.83 4.20
C VAL A 191 2.25 9.80 4.71
N PRO A 192 1.14 10.23 5.35
CA PRO A 192 0.05 9.35 5.75
C PRO A 192 -0.86 9.03 4.57
N PHE A 193 -1.32 7.80 4.49
CA PHE A 193 -2.39 7.37 3.60
C PHE A 193 -3.62 7.01 4.43
N ASP A 194 -4.71 7.73 4.20
CA ASP A 194 -5.97 7.52 4.88
C ASP A 194 -6.78 6.42 4.18
N LEU A 195 -6.93 5.27 4.85
CA LEU A 195 -7.66 4.11 4.32
C LEU A 195 -9.19 4.29 4.31
N GLU A 196 -9.73 5.26 5.03
CA GLU A 196 -11.18 5.50 5.09
C GLU A 196 -11.63 6.46 3.99
N SER A 197 -10.82 7.48 3.71
CA SER A 197 -11.12 8.49 2.67
C SER A 197 -10.37 8.27 1.37
N ASP A 198 -9.49 7.27 1.30
CA ASP A 198 -8.59 7.00 0.18
C ASP A 198 -7.67 8.18 -0.17
N VAL A 199 -7.33 9.04 0.79
CA VAL A 199 -6.53 10.25 0.56
C VAL A 199 -5.08 10.05 0.99
N LEU A 200 -4.15 10.43 0.11
CA LEU A 200 -2.73 10.58 0.48
C LEU A 200 -2.46 11.99 0.99
N GLY A 201 -1.97 12.10 2.23
CA GLY A 201 -1.63 13.36 2.90
C GLY A 201 -0.33 13.95 2.40
N LEU A 202 -0.32 14.42 1.15
CA LEU A 202 0.83 15.07 0.53
C LEU A 202 1.10 16.46 1.11
N PRO A 203 2.35 16.97 1.01
CA PRO A 203 2.62 18.37 1.26
C PRO A 203 1.87 19.26 0.27
N GLU A 204 1.34 20.40 0.75
CA GLU A 204 0.78 21.42 -0.12
C GLU A 204 1.90 22.00 -0.99
N THR A 205 1.99 21.58 -2.25
CA THR A 205 2.82 22.26 -3.24
C THR A 205 2.08 23.51 -3.70
N SER A 206 2.80 24.62 -3.87
CA SER A 206 2.27 25.87 -4.39
C SER A 206 1.98 25.76 -5.90
N SER A 207 1.08 24.85 -6.30
CA SER A 207 0.26 24.82 -7.52
C SER A 207 -0.52 23.50 -7.58
N SER A 208 -1.85 23.64 -7.48
CA SER A 208 -2.92 22.77 -7.98
C SER A 208 -2.70 21.25 -8.05
N GLY A 209 -3.37 20.53 -7.13
CA GLY A 209 -3.73 19.12 -7.28
C GLY A 209 -2.76 18.12 -6.65
N ILE A 210 -3.32 17.06 -6.05
CA ILE A 210 -2.62 15.91 -5.44
C ILE A 210 -1.58 15.32 -6.42
N THR A 211 -1.85 15.41 -7.73
CA THR A 211 -0.95 14.96 -8.79
C THR A 211 0.39 15.70 -8.79
N HIS A 212 0.42 17.03 -8.64
CA HIS A 212 1.68 17.80 -8.63
C HIS A 212 2.54 17.49 -7.40
N GLY A 213 1.93 17.11 -6.27
CA GLY A 213 2.66 16.78 -5.05
C GLY A 213 3.54 15.52 -5.14
N ILE A 214 3.24 14.60 -6.06
CA ILE A 214 4.04 13.36 -6.33
C ILE A 214 4.72 13.43 -7.69
N ALA A 215 4.15 14.20 -8.63
CA ALA A 215 4.55 14.26 -10.02
C ALA A 215 5.28 15.57 -10.35
N CYS A 216 6.42 15.78 -9.68
CA CYS A 216 7.36 16.90 -9.82
C CYS A 216 6.91 18.29 -9.37
#